data_AF-A0A3P6BFE5-F1
#
_entry.id   AF-A0A3P6BFE5-F1
#
_cell.length_a   1.000
_cell.length_b   1.000
_cell.length_c   1.000
_cell.angle_alpha   90.00
_cell.angle_beta   90.00
_cell.angle_gamma   90.00
#
_symmetry.space_group_name_H-M   'P 1'
#
loop_
_entity.id
_entity.type
_entity.pdbx_description
1 polymer ?
#
loop_
_entity_poly.entity_id
_entity_poly.type
_entity_poly.pdbx_seq_one_letter_code
_entity_poly.pdbx_strand_id
1 'polypeptide(L)'
;MAYVHNRADIVRDLAWRVGLVLLDLPPEIQDKLTTLEKGYFKNHSVAIKSYMGKVGIELNVDMVPPKDPYIKIRVVEEIDQGIVMSDKTTNFTRHSMHFLKRTDAEPYIARV
;
A
#
# COMPACT_ATOMS: atom_id res chain seq x y z
N MET A 1 -26.49 15.34 6.37
CA MET A 1 -25.26 14.62 6.75
C MET A 1 -24.49 14.10 5.53
N ALA A 2 -24.36 14.89 4.46
CA ALA A 2 -23.67 14.45 3.23
C ALA A 2 -22.13 14.55 3.36
N TYR A 3 -21.64 15.62 3.99
CA TYR A 3 -20.21 15.86 4.13
C TYR A 3 -19.48 14.76 4.91
N VAL A 4 -20.01 14.38 6.09
CA VAL A 4 -19.39 13.37 6.96
C VAL A 4 -19.35 12.00 6.27
N HIS A 5 -20.42 11.64 5.55
CA HIS A 5 -20.48 10.40 4.79
C HIS A 5 -19.44 10.38 3.66
N ASN A 6 -19.42 11.42 2.82
CA ASN A 6 -18.46 11.55 1.73
C ASN A 6 -17.01 11.51 2.25
N ARG A 7 -16.76 12.17 3.38
CA ARG A 7 -15.43 12.18 4.00
C ARG A 7 -15.05 10.79 4.53
N ALA A 8 -15.99 10.03 5.10
CA ALA A 8 -15.75 8.65 5.51
C ALA A 8 -15.49 7.70 4.33
N ASP A 9 -16.16 7.90 3.19
CA ASP A 9 -15.91 7.11 1.97
C ASP A 9 -14.51 7.37 1.41
N ILE A 10 -14.08 8.63 1.34
CA ILE A 10 -12.72 8.99 0.92
C ILE A 10 -11.66 8.34 1.82
N VAL A 11 -11.87 8.34 3.15
CA VAL A 11 -10.96 7.70 4.10
C VAL A 11 -10.90 6.18 3.90
N ARG A 12 -12.03 5.57 3.52
CA ARG A 12 -12.13 4.14 3.21
C ARG A 12 -11.35 3.80 1.94
N ASP A 13 -11.55 4.58 0.87
CA ASP A 13 -10.84 4.41 -0.40
C ASP A 13 -9.33 4.61 -0.24
N LEU A 14 -8.93 5.53 0.64
CA LEU A 14 -7.53 5.77 0.95
C LEU A 14 -6.86 4.52 1.54
N ALA A 15 -7.56 3.79 2.41
CA ALA A 15 -7.07 2.55 3.03
C ALA A 15 -6.74 1.47 1.98
N TRP A 16 -7.51 1.41 0.90
CA TRP A 16 -7.30 0.45 -0.19
C TRP A 16 -6.19 0.88 -1.16
N ARG A 17 -5.93 2.18 -1.31
CA ARG A 17 -4.90 2.71 -2.23
C ARG A 17 -3.51 2.71 -1.62
N VAL A 18 -3.37 3.23 -0.41
CA VAL A 18 -2.05 3.44 0.24
C VAL A 18 -1.67 2.27 1.15
N GLY A 19 -2.68 1.56 1.66
CA GLY A 19 -2.51 0.41 2.55
C GLY A 19 -3.23 0.58 3.89
N LEU A 20 -3.30 -0.53 4.63
CA LEU A 20 -4.08 -0.64 5.88
C LEU A 20 -3.32 -0.18 7.12
N VAL A 21 -2.13 0.39 6.96
CA VAL A 21 -1.25 0.81 8.05
C VAL A 21 -1.16 2.33 8.05
N LEU A 22 -1.61 2.95 9.16
CA LEU A 22 -1.59 4.41 9.30
C LEU A 22 -0.18 5.01 9.22
N LEU A 23 0.82 4.29 9.71
CA LEU A 23 2.22 4.75 9.74
C LEU A 23 2.82 4.90 8.34
N ASP A 24 2.26 4.21 7.35
CA ASP A 24 2.72 4.25 5.96
C ASP A 24 2.15 5.45 5.18
N LEU A 25 1.24 6.24 5.77
CA LEU A 25 0.73 7.45 5.12
C LEU A 25 1.72 8.61 5.25
N PRO A 26 1.89 9.43 4.19
CA PRO A 26 2.60 10.69 4.27
C PRO A 26 2.07 11.60 5.40
N PRO A 27 2.97 12.32 6.13
CA PRO A 27 2.57 13.16 7.26
C PRO A 27 1.57 14.26 6.86
N GLU A 28 1.68 14.77 5.64
CA GLU A 28 0.78 15.77 5.06
C GLU A 28 -0.69 15.32 5.02
N ILE A 29 -0.93 14.02 4.88
CA ILE A 29 -2.27 13.44 4.87
C ILE A 29 -2.72 13.16 6.31
N GLN A 30 -1.81 12.69 7.16
CA GLN A 30 -2.10 12.44 8.57
C GLN A 30 -2.54 13.70 9.32
N ASP A 31 -1.97 14.86 8.96
CA ASP A 31 -2.33 16.15 9.57
C ASP A 31 -3.72 16.66 9.16
N LYS A 32 -4.21 16.24 7.99
CA LYS A 32 -5.55 16.61 7.50
C LYS A 32 -6.68 15.80 8.15
N LEU A 33 -6.35 14.67 8.78
CA LEU A 33 -7.30 13.77 9.42
C LEU A 33 -7.59 14.21 10.85
N THR A 34 -8.88 14.25 11.20
CA THR A 34 -9.31 14.54 12.57
C THR A 34 -9.11 13.32 13.47
N THR A 35 -8.95 13.51 14.78
CA THR A 35 -8.74 12.41 15.76
C THR A 35 -9.79 11.30 15.66
N LEU A 36 -11.06 11.67 15.42
CA LEU A 36 -12.15 10.70 15.22
C LEU A 36 -11.97 9.86 13.95
N GLU A 37 -11.47 10.47 12.87
CA GLU A 37 -11.24 9.80 11.59
C GLU A 37 -10.04 8.86 11.68
N LYS A 38 -8.99 9.26 12.41
CA LYS A 38 -7.85 8.38 12.73
C LYS A 38 -8.32 7.15 13.51
N GLY A 39 -9.21 7.33 14.48
CA GLY A 39 -9.84 6.24 15.21
C GLY A 39 -10.68 5.33 14.31
N TYR A 40 -11.51 5.92 13.43
CA TYR A 40 -12.31 5.19 12.45
C TYR A 40 -11.42 4.35 11.51
N PHE A 41 -10.37 4.95 10.96
CA PHE A 41 -9.44 4.25 10.06
C PHE A 41 -8.76 3.06 10.76
N LYS A 42 -8.31 3.25 12.01
CA LYS A 42 -7.70 2.15 12.80
C LYS A 42 -8.68 1.00 13.04
N ASN A 43 -9.93 1.31 13.37
CA ASN A 43 -10.95 0.28 13.59
C ASN A 43 -11.28 -0.44 12.28
N HIS A 44 -11.37 0.32 11.17
CA HIS A 44 -11.64 -0.24 9.85
C HIS A 44 -10.50 -1.15 9.38
N SER A 45 -9.24 -0.77 9.58
CA SER A 45 -8.09 -1.60 9.19
C SER A 45 -8.00 -2.89 9.99
N VAL A 46 -8.34 -2.87 11.30
CA VAL A 46 -8.44 -4.08 12.12
C VAL A 46 -9.55 -4.99 11.63
N ALA A 47 -10.72 -4.44 11.30
CA ALA A 47 -11.84 -5.22 10.78
C ALA A 47 -11.50 -5.91 9.45
N ILE A 48 -10.85 -5.18 8.53
CA ILE A 48 -10.40 -5.76 7.25
C ILE A 48 -9.37 -6.86 7.49
N LYS A 49 -8.35 -6.64 8.34
CA LYS A 49 -7.35 -7.66 8.65
C LYS A 49 -7.98 -8.92 9.25
N SER A 50 -8.99 -8.77 10.11
CA SER A 50 -9.74 -9.90 10.64
C SER A 50 -10.50 -10.65 9.53
N TYR A 51 -11.09 -9.94 8.58
CA TYR A 51 -11.76 -10.55 7.44
C TYR A 51 -10.77 -11.32 6.53
N MET A 52 -9.63 -10.70 6.18
CA MET A 52 -8.57 -11.36 5.41
C MET A 52 -8.08 -12.63 6.11
N GLY A 53 -7.89 -12.59 7.43
CA GLY A 53 -7.49 -13.77 8.20
C GLY A 53 -8.53 -14.90 8.20
N LYS A 54 -9.82 -14.58 8.16
CA LYS A 54 -10.90 -15.58 8.07
C LYS A 54 -11.00 -16.21 6.67
N VAL A 55 -10.81 -15.40 5.63
CA VAL A 55 -10.90 -15.84 4.23
C VAL A 55 -9.60 -16.51 3.77
N GLY A 56 -8.47 -16.20 4.42
CA GLY A 56 -7.15 -16.72 4.05
C GLY A 56 -6.60 -16.10 2.77
N ILE A 57 -7.08 -14.91 2.38
CA ILE A 57 -6.70 -14.22 1.15
C ILE A 57 -6.34 -12.77 1.49
N GLU A 58 -5.24 -12.30 0.91
CA GLU A 58 -4.85 -10.89 0.95
C GLU A 58 -5.62 -10.12 -0.13
N LEU A 59 -6.49 -9.19 0.28
CA LEU A 59 -7.32 -8.40 -0.65
C LEU A 59 -6.63 -7.11 -1.11
N ASN A 60 -5.46 -6.80 -0.55
CA ASN A 60 -4.71 -5.57 -0.83
C ASN A 60 -3.77 -5.72 -2.03
N VAL A 61 -3.75 -6.87 -2.69
CA VAL A 61 -2.87 -7.21 -3.82
C VAL A 61 -3.72 -7.58 -5.05
N ASP A 62 -3.08 -7.67 -6.23
CA ASP A 62 -3.69 -8.21 -7.45
C ASP A 62 -4.89 -7.43 -8.04
N MET A 63 -4.95 -6.10 -7.89
CA MET A 63 -6.03 -5.27 -8.46
C MET A 63 -6.07 -5.25 -10.00
N VAL A 64 -4.98 -5.64 -10.66
CA VAL A 64 -4.88 -5.71 -12.13
C VAL A 64 -4.38 -7.10 -12.49
N PRO A 65 -5.06 -7.82 -13.41
CA PRO A 65 -4.65 -9.16 -13.78
C PRO A 65 -3.18 -9.18 -14.24
N PRO A 66 -2.39 -10.16 -13.77
CA PRO A 66 -0.99 -10.24 -14.15
C PRO A 66 -0.86 -10.59 -15.64
N LYS A 67 -0.09 -9.77 -16.36
CA LYS A 67 0.25 -10.03 -17.77
C LYS A 67 1.42 -11.01 -17.87
N ASP A 68 2.52 -10.65 -17.21
CA ASP A 68 3.77 -11.40 -17.22
C ASP A 68 4.28 -11.61 -15.78
N PRO A 69 4.88 -12.77 -15.46
CA PRO A 69 5.37 -13.10 -14.12
C PRO A 69 6.60 -12.27 -13.71
N TYR A 70 7.39 -11.78 -14.68
CA TYR A 70 8.55 -10.92 -14.44
C TYR A 70 8.39 -9.60 -15.17
N ILE A 71 8.80 -8.51 -14.53
CA ILE A 71 8.70 -7.16 -15.06
C ILE A 71 10.03 -6.42 -14.95
N LYS A 72 10.27 -5.50 -15.90
CA LYS A 72 11.40 -4.57 -15.86
C LYS A 72 10.92 -3.25 -15.28
N ILE A 73 11.45 -2.86 -14.13
CA ILE A 73 11.09 -1.61 -13.44
C ILE A 73 12.25 -0.61 -13.47
N ARG A 74 11.91 0.68 -13.38
CA ARG A 74 12.85 1.78 -13.15
C ARG A 74 12.55 2.43 -11.82
N VAL A 75 13.57 2.63 -11.00
CA VAL A 75 13.45 3.29 -9.71
C VAL A 75 13.30 4.79 -9.89
N VAL A 76 12.27 5.38 -9.27
CA VAL A 76 12.00 6.82 -9.31
C VAL A 76 12.76 7.54 -8.19
N GLU A 77 12.66 7.02 -6.97
CA GLU A 77 13.30 7.55 -5.77
C GLU A 77 14.12 6.47 -5.07
N GLU A 78 15.25 6.87 -4.49
CA GLU A 78 16.16 5.97 -3.81
C GLU A 78 15.52 5.46 -2.51
N ILE A 79 15.49 4.13 -2.36
CA ILE A 79 15.01 3.49 -1.15
C ILE A 79 16.24 2.92 -0.45
N ASP A 80 16.75 3.70 0.51
CA ASP A 80 17.88 3.30 1.33
C ASP A 80 17.42 2.22 2.32
N GLN A 81 17.93 1.02 2.09
CA GLN A 81 17.99 -0.14 3.00
C GLN A 81 16.88 -1.19 2.88
N GLY A 82 17.31 -2.37 2.40
CA GLY A 82 16.91 -3.63 3.01
C GLY A 82 15.56 -4.21 2.60
N ILE A 83 15.08 -3.92 1.40
CA ILE A 83 13.93 -4.68 0.87
C ILE A 83 14.38 -6.12 0.66
N VAL A 84 13.91 -7.00 1.55
CA VAL A 84 14.11 -8.45 1.45
C VAL A 84 13.11 -8.95 0.40
N MET A 85 13.56 -9.03 -0.85
CA MET A 85 12.86 -9.81 -1.86
C MET A 85 13.09 -11.29 -1.60
N SER A 86 12.20 -12.13 -2.13
CA SER A 86 12.21 -13.59 -1.95
C SER A 86 13.59 -14.25 -2.14
N ASP A 87 14.40 -13.73 -3.07
CA ASP A 87 15.66 -14.37 -3.47
C ASP A 87 16.95 -13.54 -3.19
N LYS A 88 16.88 -12.20 -3.09
CA LYS A 88 18.07 -11.32 -2.91
C LYS A 88 17.74 -9.98 -2.25
N THR A 89 18.67 -9.45 -1.45
CA THR A 89 18.70 -8.04 -1.03
C THR A 89 19.30 -7.19 -2.15
N THR A 90 18.49 -6.34 -2.79
CA THR A 90 18.96 -5.41 -3.82
C THR A 90 18.83 -3.97 -3.33
N ASN A 91 19.91 -3.20 -3.48
CA ASN A 91 19.87 -1.76 -3.25
C ASN A 91 19.23 -1.08 -4.47
N PHE A 92 18.18 -0.29 -4.24
CA PHE A 92 17.48 0.46 -5.28
C PHE A 92 18.05 1.87 -5.37
N THR A 93 19.05 2.06 -6.22
CA THR A 93 19.61 3.39 -6.48
C THR A 93 18.70 4.19 -7.41
N ARG A 94 18.70 5.51 -7.29
CA ARG A 94 17.86 6.37 -8.13
C ARG A 94 18.12 6.12 -9.62
N HIS A 95 17.06 5.96 -10.40
CA HIS A 95 17.09 5.70 -11.85
C HIS A 95 17.73 4.37 -12.29
N SER A 96 18.04 3.45 -11.37
CA SER A 96 18.45 2.10 -11.74
C SER A 96 17.30 1.32 -12.39
N MET A 97 17.67 0.30 -13.18
CA MET A 97 16.73 -0.63 -13.78
C MET A 97 16.90 -2.02 -13.20
N HIS A 98 15.81 -2.65 -12.79
CA HIS A 98 15.81 -4.01 -12.23
C HIS A 98 14.79 -4.89 -12.94
N PHE A 99 15.09 -6.19 -12.96
CA PHE A 99 14.21 -7.22 -13.48
C PHE A 99 13.81 -8.13 -12.31
N LEU A 100 12.54 -8.09 -11.93
CA LEU A 100 12.02 -8.71 -10.70
C LEU A 100 10.72 -9.45 -10.97
N LYS A 101 10.39 -10.38 -10.08
CA LYS A 101 9.06 -11.00 -10.04
C LYS A 101 8.03 -9.92 -9.76
N ARG A 102 6.87 -10.04 -10.41
CA ARG A 102 5.80 -9.05 -10.26
C ARG A 102 5.28 -8.95 -8.83
N THR A 103 5.09 -10.08 -8.14
CA THR A 103 4.64 -10.16 -6.74
C THR A 103 5.51 -9.33 -5.79
N ASP A 104 6.81 -9.34 -6.03
CA ASP A 104 7.80 -8.62 -5.22
C ASP A 104 7.78 -7.11 -5.50
N ALA A 105 7.42 -6.70 -6.72
CA ALA A 105 7.43 -5.30 -7.17
C ALA A 105 6.09 -4.56 -6.98
N GLU A 106 4.96 -5.26 -7.04
CA GLU A 106 3.62 -4.69 -6.89
C GLU A 106 3.39 -3.81 -5.66
N PRO A 107 3.79 -4.20 -4.43
CA PRO A 107 3.57 -3.37 -3.25
C PRO A 107 4.31 -2.02 -3.32
N TYR A 108 5.35 -1.90 -4.16
CA TYR A 108 6.10 -0.66 -4.35
C TYR A 108 5.52 0.19 -5.49
N ILE A 109 4.98 -0.44 -6.54
CA ILE A 109 4.36 0.27 -7.66
C ILE A 109 3.07 0.97 -7.21
N ALA A 110 2.27 0.34 -6.34
CA ALA A 110 1.01 0.90 -5.86
C ALA A 110 1.19 2.12 -4.93
N ARG A 111 2.41 2.37 -4.42
CA ARG A 111 2.72 3.49 -3.53
C ARG A 111 3.03 4.81 -4.26
N VAL A 112 3.24 4.75 -5.58
CA VAL A 112 3.48 5.92 -6.45
C VAL A 112 2.16 6.39 -7.04
#